data_AF-K2AQI5-F1
#
_entry.id   AF-K2AQI5-F1
#
_cell.length_a   1.000
_cell.length_b   1.000
_cell.length_c   1.000
_cell.angle_alpha   90.00
_cell.angle_beta   90.00
_cell.angle_gamma   90.00
#
_symmetry.space_group_name_H-M   'P 1'
#
loop_
_entity.id
_entity.type
_entity.pdbx_description
1 polymer ?
#
loop_
_entity_poly.entity_id
_entity_poly.type
_entity_poly.pdbx_seq_one_letter_code
_entity_poly.pdbx_strand_id
1 'polypeptide(L)'
;MATSLKPGAIPIQQLTVDQPVALCFGTEEVGLSDEVFQHVDECVQIPMFGFTQSFNVSVSVALCLQEIVGRLHQSTGNWYLSDDEKRALLLEWMIRSVRSGEQLVEKYLNAKQEACECRIMNKEQGISK
;
A
#
# COMPACT_ATOMS: atom_id res chain seq x y z
N MET A 1 6.56 4.74 -11.19
CA MET A 1 5.97 5.09 -12.50
C MET A 1 5.70 6.57 -12.58
N ALA A 2 6.11 7.24 -13.65
CA ALA A 2 6.03 8.70 -13.80
C ALA A 2 5.03 9.12 -14.89
N THR A 3 4.11 10.06 -14.63
CA THR A 3 3.26 10.69 -15.67
C THR A 3 3.99 11.89 -16.29
N SER A 4 4.63 11.71 -17.44
CA SER A 4 5.36 12.79 -18.12
C SER A 4 5.19 12.69 -19.64
N LEU A 5 5.05 13.84 -20.29
CA LEU A 5 4.94 14.02 -21.75
C LEU A 5 6.28 13.83 -22.48
N LYS A 6 7.15 12.92 -22.01
CA LYS A 6 8.46 12.66 -22.64
C LYS A 6 8.34 11.62 -23.77
N PRO A 7 9.16 11.72 -24.84
CA PRO A 7 9.28 10.69 -25.86
C PRO A 7 9.78 9.40 -25.21
N GLY A 8 8.98 8.33 -25.27
CA GLY A 8 9.30 7.03 -24.66
C GLY A 8 8.34 6.59 -23.54
N ALA A 9 7.39 7.43 -23.12
CA ALA A 9 6.33 7.01 -22.21
C ALA A 9 5.33 6.08 -22.91
N ILE A 10 5.04 4.93 -22.30
CA ILE A 10 4.05 3.99 -22.85
C ILE A 10 2.62 4.40 -22.42
N PRO A 11 1.59 4.11 -23.21
CA PRO A 11 0.21 4.26 -22.76
C PRO A 11 -0.05 3.42 -21.50
N ILE A 12 -0.85 3.94 -20.55
CA ILE A 12 -1.21 3.23 -19.30
C ILE A 12 -1.80 1.83 -19.56
N GLN A 13 -2.47 1.64 -20.71
CA GLN A 13 -3.05 0.36 -21.14
C GLN A 13 -2.00 -0.71 -21.43
N GLN A 14 -0.77 -0.31 -21.76
CA GLN A 14 0.35 -1.19 -22.09
C GLN A 14 1.23 -1.51 -20.88
N LEU A 15 1.01 -0.85 -19.74
CA LEU A 15 1.75 -1.11 -18.51
C LEU A 15 1.50 -2.54 -18.03
N THR A 16 2.56 -3.29 -17.75
CA THR A 16 2.49 -4.62 -17.16
C THR A 16 2.26 -4.51 -15.65
N VAL A 17 1.34 -5.31 -15.11
CA VAL A 17 0.90 -5.27 -13.69
C VAL A 17 0.96 -6.65 -13.04
N ASP A 18 2.03 -7.39 -13.32
CA ASP A 18 2.30 -8.74 -12.81
C ASP A 18 3.02 -8.76 -11.45
N GLN A 19 3.62 -7.65 -11.06
CA GLN A 19 4.32 -7.43 -9.80
C GLN A 19 3.78 -6.19 -9.08
N PRO A 20 4.11 -5.96 -7.79
CA PRO A 20 3.71 -4.75 -7.09
C PRO A 20 4.15 -3.48 -7.82
N VAL A 21 3.19 -2.62 -8.19
CA VAL A 21 3.45 -1.39 -8.95
C VAL A 21 3.24 -0.16 -8.07
N ALA A 22 4.22 0.74 -8.06
CA ALA A 22 4.09 2.07 -7.45
C ALA A 22 3.88 3.15 -8.52
N LEU A 23 2.74 3.84 -8.45
CA LEU A 23 2.45 5.01 -9.27
C LEU A 23 2.95 6.28 -8.57
N CYS A 24 3.79 7.04 -9.26
CA CYS A 24 4.35 8.29 -8.78
C CYS A 24 3.79 9.43 -9.64
N PHE A 25 3.14 10.39 -8.99
CA PHE A 25 2.57 11.55 -9.65
C PHE A 25 3.34 12.79 -9.22
N GLY A 26 3.63 13.65 -10.20
CA GLY A 26 4.31 14.91 -9.98
C GLY A 26 3.38 16.00 -9.46
N THR A 27 3.97 17.13 -9.06
CA THR A 27 3.20 18.34 -8.74
C THR A 27 2.77 19.05 -10.01
N GLU A 28 1.70 19.86 -9.94
CA GLU A 28 1.10 20.50 -11.12
C GLU A 28 2.04 21.48 -11.85
N GLU A 29 2.99 22.10 -11.13
CA GLU A 29 3.91 23.10 -11.72
C GLU A 29 5.18 22.50 -12.32
N VAL A 30 5.78 21.50 -11.66
CA VAL A 30 7.12 21.00 -12.00
C VAL A 30 7.08 19.57 -12.55
N GLY A 31 5.95 18.87 -12.36
CA GLY A 31 5.87 17.45 -12.62
C GLY A 31 6.68 16.65 -11.60
N LEU A 32 7.34 15.59 -12.05
CA LEU A 32 8.16 14.73 -11.19
C LEU A 32 9.59 15.27 -11.09
N SER A 33 10.22 15.09 -9.94
CA SER A 33 11.63 15.45 -9.78
C SER A 33 12.52 14.55 -10.63
N ASP A 34 13.64 15.09 -11.08
CA ASP A 34 14.65 14.33 -11.85
C ASP A 34 15.16 13.11 -11.06
N GLU A 35 15.19 13.19 -9.73
CA GLU A 35 15.53 12.08 -8.85
C GLU A 35 14.57 10.91 -9.01
N VAL A 36 13.24 11.16 -9.03
CA VAL A 36 12.25 10.10 -9.23
C VAL A 36 12.38 9.54 -10.65
N PHE A 37 12.64 10.38 -11.64
CA PHE A 37 12.86 9.91 -13.02
C PHE A 37 14.04 8.96 -13.17
N GLN A 38 15.10 9.11 -12.36
CA GLN A 38 16.26 8.22 -12.41
C GLN A 38 16.00 6.84 -11.80
N HIS A 39 14.97 6.70 -10.98
CA HIS A 39 14.67 5.46 -10.24
C HIS A 39 13.42 4.74 -10.74
N VAL A 40 12.70 5.28 -11.74
CA VAL A 40 11.52 4.60 -12.30
C VAL A 40 11.93 3.63 -13.40
N ASP A 41 11.39 2.42 -13.33
CA ASP A 41 11.56 1.41 -14.37
C ASP A 41 10.83 1.81 -15.66
N GLU A 42 9.63 2.38 -15.51
CA GLU A 42 8.78 2.78 -16.63
C GLU A 42 8.12 4.15 -16.42
N CYS A 43 8.04 4.90 -17.53
CA CYS A 43 7.24 6.11 -17.66
C CYS A 43 5.95 5.78 -18.41
N VAL A 44 4.81 6.24 -17.89
CA VAL A 44 3.53 6.04 -18.58
C VAL A 44 2.83 7.36 -18.85
N GLN A 45 1.89 7.33 -19.76
CA GLN A 45 1.04 8.47 -20.08
C GLN A 45 -0.41 8.04 -20.26
N ILE A 46 -1.32 8.97 -19.98
CA ILE A 46 -2.74 8.84 -20.29
C ILE A 46 -2.93 9.39 -21.70
N PRO A 47 -3.44 8.59 -22.67
CA PRO A 47 -3.73 9.09 -24.00
C PRO A 47 -4.69 10.27 -23.95
N MET A 48 -4.29 11.41 -24.52
CA MET A 48 -5.10 12.62 -24.60
C MET A 48 -5.39 12.95 -26.06
N PHE A 49 -6.65 13.28 -26.35
CA PHE A 49 -7.08 13.73 -27.66
C PHE A 49 -7.67 15.13 -27.51
N GLY A 50 -7.14 16.12 -28.23
CA GLY A 50 -7.59 17.50 -28.19
C GLY A 50 -6.49 18.49 -27.80
N PHE A 51 -6.89 19.70 -27.39
CA PHE A 51 -5.98 20.81 -27.10
C PHE A 51 -5.40 20.80 -25.68
N THR A 52 -5.97 19.99 -24.78
CA THR A 52 -5.54 19.90 -23.39
C THR A 52 -4.21 19.16 -23.29
N GLN A 53 -3.26 19.76 -22.57
CA GLN A 53 -1.91 19.22 -22.41
C GLN A 53 -1.77 18.34 -21.17
N SER A 54 -2.68 18.42 -20.20
CA SER A 54 -2.67 17.58 -18.99
C SER A 54 -4.06 17.52 -18.34
N PHE A 55 -4.30 16.44 -17.58
CA PHE A 55 -5.41 16.40 -16.64
C PHE A 55 -4.97 16.94 -15.27
N ASN A 56 -5.93 17.36 -14.46
CA ASN A 56 -5.69 17.56 -13.04
C ASN A 56 -5.09 16.28 -12.41
N VAL A 57 -4.19 16.44 -11.43
CA VAL A 57 -3.49 15.28 -10.83
C VAL A 57 -4.47 14.28 -10.24
N SER A 58 -5.54 14.72 -9.57
CA SER A 58 -6.55 13.80 -9.01
C SER A 58 -7.28 13.00 -10.09
N VAL A 59 -7.60 13.65 -11.23
CA VAL A 59 -8.23 12.99 -12.38
C VAL A 59 -7.27 12.00 -13.03
N SER A 60 -5.99 12.36 -13.14
CA SER A 60 -4.94 11.47 -13.66
C SER A 60 -4.80 10.22 -12.80
N VAL A 61 -4.75 10.38 -11.47
CA VAL A 61 -4.70 9.28 -10.50
C VAL A 61 -5.93 8.38 -10.65
N ALA A 62 -7.12 8.96 -10.71
CA ALA A 62 -8.37 8.21 -10.85
C ALA A 62 -8.40 7.38 -12.14
N LEU A 63 -8.02 7.95 -13.28
CA LEU A 63 -7.98 7.26 -14.58
C LEU A 63 -6.96 6.12 -14.58
N CYS A 64 -5.75 6.36 -14.05
CA CYS A 64 -4.73 5.32 -13.94
C CYS A 64 -5.17 4.16 -13.05
N LEU A 65 -5.74 4.45 -11.88
CA LEU A 65 -6.24 3.43 -10.96
C LEU A 65 -7.42 2.66 -11.55
N GLN A 66 -8.36 3.34 -12.20
CA GLN A 66 -9.50 2.69 -12.86
C GLN A 66 -9.02 1.68 -13.91
N GLU A 67 -8.06 2.06 -14.76
CA GLU A 67 -7.49 1.19 -15.78
C GLU A 67 -6.77 -0.01 -15.17
N ILE A 68 -5.88 0.22 -14.20
CA ILE A 68 -5.10 -0.85 -13.56
C ILE A 68 -6.01 -1.81 -12.79
N VAL A 69 -6.90 -1.30 -11.93
CA VAL A 69 -7.81 -2.12 -11.13
C VAL A 69 -8.79 -2.89 -12.03
N GLY A 70 -9.27 -2.26 -13.10
CA GLY A 70 -10.12 -2.91 -14.10
C GLY A 70 -9.44 -4.12 -14.73
N ARG A 71 -8.16 -4.01 -15.09
CA ARG A 71 -7.36 -5.13 -15.62
C ARG A 71 -7.04 -6.18 -14.55
N LEU A 72 -6.73 -5.77 -13.31
CA LEU A 72 -6.49 -6.69 -12.20
C LEU A 72 -7.72 -7.56 -11.88
N HIS A 73 -8.93 -6.99 -11.93
CA HIS A 73 -10.18 -7.74 -11.76
C HIS A 73 -10.44 -8.76 -12.88
N GLN A 74 -9.89 -8.54 -14.08
CA GLN A 74 -9.99 -9.47 -15.21
C GLN A 74 -8.85 -10.49 -15.25
N SER A 75 -7.78 -10.26 -14.46
CA SER A 75 -6.63 -11.15 -14.36
C SER A 75 -6.92 -12.35 -13.45
N THR A 76 -6.22 -13.46 -13.69
CA THR A 76 -6.31 -14.67 -12.87
C THR A 76 -5.31 -14.70 -11.70
N GLY A 77 -4.55 -13.62 -11.49
CA GLY A 77 -3.53 -13.53 -10.46
C GLY A 77 -4.11 -13.25 -9.07
N ASN A 78 -3.48 -13.77 -8.02
CA ASN A 78 -3.80 -13.40 -6.64
C ASN A 78 -3.03 -12.14 -6.24
N TRP A 79 -3.66 -10.97 -6.40
CA TRP A 79 -3.13 -9.66 -6.01
C TRP A 79 -3.72 -9.16 -4.68
N TYR A 80 -4.54 -9.97 -4.01
CA TYR A 80 -5.13 -9.63 -2.73
C TYR A 80 -4.13 -9.84 -1.59
N LEU A 81 -4.30 -9.05 -0.53
CA LEU A 81 -3.64 -9.30 0.74
C LEU A 81 -4.03 -10.69 1.28
N SER A 82 -3.05 -11.39 1.83
CA SER A 82 -3.26 -12.61 2.61
C SER A 82 -4.10 -12.33 3.86
N ASP A 83 -4.68 -13.37 4.45
CA ASP A 83 -5.49 -13.21 5.66
C ASP A 83 -4.67 -12.67 6.84
N ASP A 84 -3.39 -13.00 6.91
CA ASP A 84 -2.51 -12.50 7.97
C ASP A 84 -2.16 -11.02 7.77
N GLU A 85 -1.89 -10.59 6.53
CA GLU A 85 -1.71 -9.17 6.22
C GLU A 85 -2.97 -8.36 6.49
N LYS A 86 -4.15 -8.88 6.12
CA LYS A 86 -5.45 -8.25 6.42
C LYS A 86 -5.66 -8.08 7.92
N ARG A 87 -5.37 -9.11 8.72
CA ARG A 87 -5.49 -9.07 10.18
C ARG A 87 -4.52 -8.06 10.79
N ALA A 88 -3.28 -8.01 10.32
CA ALA A 88 -2.27 -7.08 10.79
C ALA A 88 -2.69 -5.62 10.51
N LEU A 89 -3.11 -5.32 9.28
CA LEU A 89 -3.61 -3.99 8.91
C LEU A 89 -4.87 -3.61 9.68
N LEU A 90 -5.81 -4.54 9.84
CA LEU A 90 -7.02 -4.29 10.63
C LEU A 90 -6.69 -3.96 12.08
N LEU A 91 -5.74 -4.68 12.69
CA LEU A 91 -5.27 -4.40 14.04
C LEU A 91 -4.64 -3.01 14.13
N GLU A 92 -3.76 -2.66 13.20
CA GLU A 92 -3.14 -1.33 13.11
C GLU A 92 -4.20 -0.22 13.04
N TRP A 93 -5.21 -0.39 12.17
CA TRP A 93 -6.29 0.58 12.03
C TRP A 93 -7.16 0.68 13.29
N MET A 94 -7.49 -0.45 13.92
CA MET A 94 -8.24 -0.47 15.18
C MET A 94 -7.49 0.31 16.25
N ILE A 95 -6.19 0.07 16.42
CA ILE A 95 -5.34 0.80 17.38
C ILE A 95 -5.35 2.30 17.10
N ARG A 96 -5.12 2.71 15.84
CA ARG A 96 -5.07 4.13 15.46
C ARG A 96 -6.42 4.84 15.56
N SER A 97 -7.53 4.10 15.43
CA SER A 97 -8.88 4.67 15.53
C SER A 97 -9.31 5.02 16.96
N VAL A 98 -8.60 4.50 17.98
CA VAL A 98 -8.92 4.72 19.39
C VAL A 98 -7.91 5.68 20.00
N ARG A 99 -8.39 6.73 20.70
CA ARG A 99 -7.57 7.81 21.28
C ARG A 99 -6.38 7.32 22.15
N SER A 100 -6.53 6.18 22.81
CA SER A 100 -5.51 5.55 23.65
C SER A 100 -5.23 4.11 23.20
N GLY A 101 -5.37 3.81 21.91
CA GLY A 101 -5.24 2.46 21.38
C GLY A 101 -3.90 1.81 21.71
N GLU A 102 -2.80 2.54 21.56
CA GLU A 102 -1.45 2.03 21.89
C GLU A 102 -1.33 1.65 23.37
N GLN A 103 -1.82 2.49 24.27
CA GLN A 103 -1.80 2.25 25.72
C GLN A 103 -2.69 1.06 26.11
N LEU A 104 -3.80 0.83 25.41
CA LEU A 104 -4.67 -0.33 25.61
C LEU A 104 -3.97 -1.62 25.20
N VAL A 105 -3.26 -1.61 24.06
CA VAL A 105 -2.48 -2.75 23.59
C VAL A 105 -1.34 -3.05 24.56
N GLU A 106 -0.61 -2.04 25.00
CA GLU A 106 0.48 -2.20 25.98
C GLU A 106 -0.03 -2.83 27.28
N LYS A 107 -1.14 -2.31 27.84
CA LYS A 107 -1.78 -2.88 29.02
C LYS A 107 -2.19 -4.34 28.82
N TYR A 108 -2.78 -4.66 27.67
CA TYR A 108 -3.19 -6.03 27.35
C TYR A 108 -2.00 -6.99 27.24
N LEU A 109 -0.91 -6.56 26.57
CA LEU A 109 0.31 -7.36 26.44
C LEU A 109 0.98 -7.59 27.80
N ASN A 110 1.10 -6.55 28.62
CA ASN A 110 1.66 -6.64 29.96
C ASN A 110 0.86 -7.62 30.84
N ALA A 111 -0.48 -7.47 30.88
CA ALA A 111 -1.34 -8.37 31.63
C ALA A 111 -1.26 -9.83 31.15
N LYS A 112 -1.09 -10.06 29.85
CA LYS A 112 -0.94 -11.41 29.29
C LYS A 112 0.42 -12.02 29.63
N GLN A 113 1.47 -11.21 29.70
CA GLN A 113 2.83 -11.63 30.04
C GLN A 113 2.92 -12.03 31.52
N GLU A 114 2.37 -11.20 32.41
CA GLU A 114 2.23 -11.51 33.84
C GLU A 114 1.44 -12.81 34.07
N ALA A 115 0.33 -13.01 33.35
CA ALA A 115 -0.47 -14.23 33.42
C ALA A 115 0.27 -15.49 32.91
N CYS A 116 1.13 -15.34 31.90
CA CYS A 116 1.95 -16.44 31.38
C CYS A 116 3.06 -16.81 32.36
N GLU A 117 3.74 -15.83 32.94
CA GLU A 117 4.78 -16.00 33.96
C GLU A 117 4.25 -16.71 35.21
N CYS A 118 3.06 -16.32 35.70
CA CYS A 118 2.39 -17.02 36.81
C CYS A 118 2.08 -18.48 36.46
N ARG A 119 1.75 -18.79 35.20
CA ARG A 119 1.44 -20.15 34.76
C ARG A 119 2.68 -21.04 34.62
N ILE A 120 3.82 -20.45 34.28
CA ILE A 120 5.12 -21.14 34.24
C ILE A 120 5.60 -21.41 35.67
N MET A 121 5.56 -20.41 36.55
CA MET A 121 5.92 -20.54 37.97
C MET A 121 5.08 -21.61 38.69
N ASN A 122 3.78 -21.70 38.40
CA ASN A 122 2.88 -22.71 38.98
C ASN A 122 3.08 -24.12 38.39
N LYS A 123 3.72 -24.28 37.22
CA LYS A 123 4.08 -25.59 36.67
C LYS A 123 5.37 -26.14 37.27
N GLU A 124 6.33 -25.28 37.59
CA GLU A 124 7.62 -25.67 38.19
C GLU A 124 7.48 -26.07 39.67
N GLN A 125 6.49 -25.53 40.40
CA GLN A 125 6.18 -25.92 41.78
C GLN A 125 5.26 -27.15 41.91
N GLY A 126 4.86 -27.77 40.79
CA GLY A 126 3.92 -28.91 40.73
C GLY A 126 4.54 -30.30 40.57
N ILE A 127 5.87 -30.45 40.64
CA ILE A 127 6.54 -31.76 40.67
C ILE A 127 7.41 -31.87 41.94
N SER A 128 6.78 -31.92 43.12
CA SER A 128 7.32 -32.67 44.24
C SER A 128 6.26 -32.79 45.35
N LYS A 129 5.66 -33.99 45.37
CA LYS A 129 4.84 -34.59 46.45
C LYS A 129 3.43 -34.04 46.70
#